data_AF-A0A352PZZ1-F1
#
_entry.id   AF-A0A352PZZ1-F1
#
_cell.length_a   1.000
_cell.length_b   1.000
_cell.length_c   1.000
_cell.angle_alpha   90.00
_cell.angle_beta   90.00
_cell.angle_gamma   90.00
#
_symmetry.space_group_name_H-M   'P 1'
#
loop_
_entity.id
_entity.type
_entity.pdbx_description
1 polymer ?
#
loop_
_entity_poly.entity_id
_entity_poly.type
_entity_poly.pdbx_seq_one_letter_code
_entity_poly.pdbx_strand_id
1 'polypeptide(L)'
;MKTGLLKCVTLFFTLALSVIASHGQAASYFVNATHGDDGNSGAELSPWATFARAWQQLEPGDTLYVSDGIYSEPLRIPLSGRAGAPITVKATTPGEAIIATRAEPAIEVLNQAHLVIEGISARTDGESSTIVIGGHDGPDWTDRTHHIVLRQVSARGNAIDGNGSVVNIARSYDVLAEDIWAYGNSRTVVQLAGNENLTLRRAVIRWDGWRGYDYNPNNYRSALLVSNTVNSLFENLIIFDGHQPGYGENPETSGSLAAIRVSGSMGGRYTPFDGASNNRFKGIIILNNQEMGIRIEGHIVLEDNHFSDVVVWDNSGYGVSVPRRSDGAIFERMTVGENGNGVYFGQDWDKVYASTLVDSIIYNNDLQTYSFGLRANPKQTYNDRNFITGHRYNYYGTKPGPEALLTGPKIDYLPGVDIDAADRRTAGAIGAEVIYRSNDGSTTLEPLWPYPNEGKIKEEMCSEATLLITGRTGTATPDWCQRDVSLSSYIWQYLGN
;
A
#
# COMPACT_ATOMS: atom_id res chain seq x y z
N MET A 1 -58.96 58.98 -43.92
CA MET A 1 -57.49 59.10 -44.03
C MET A 1 -56.89 58.57 -42.73
N LYS A 2 -55.84 57.75 -42.83
CA LYS A 2 -55.08 57.06 -41.76
C LYS A 2 -55.50 55.62 -41.45
N THR A 3 -54.77 54.77 -42.15
CA THR A 3 -54.39 53.37 -41.93
C THR A 3 -53.80 53.11 -40.54
N GLY A 4 -53.97 51.88 -40.03
CA GLY A 4 -53.45 51.43 -38.72
C GLY A 4 -53.31 49.90 -38.63
N LEU A 5 -52.29 49.38 -39.31
CA LEU A 5 -51.49 48.16 -39.09
C LEU A 5 -52.03 47.05 -38.14
N LEU A 6 -52.43 45.91 -38.71
CA LEU A 6 -52.54 44.61 -38.04
C LEU A 6 -51.13 44.03 -37.84
N LYS A 7 -50.70 43.79 -36.60
CA LYS A 7 -49.48 43.01 -36.32
C LYS A 7 -49.85 41.54 -36.14
N CYS A 8 -49.51 40.71 -37.12
CA CYS A 8 -49.44 39.25 -36.97
C CYS A 8 -48.33 38.91 -35.97
N VAL A 9 -48.69 38.27 -34.87
CA VAL A 9 -47.75 37.64 -33.95
C VAL A 9 -47.61 36.18 -34.39
N THR A 10 -46.49 35.85 -35.03
CA THR A 10 -46.14 34.48 -35.40
C THR A 10 -45.55 33.79 -34.18
N LEU A 11 -46.27 32.83 -33.61
CA LEU A 11 -45.83 32.02 -32.48
C LEU A 11 -44.84 30.95 -32.98
N PHE A 12 -43.55 31.13 -32.73
CA PHE A 12 -42.53 30.10 -32.98
C PHE A 12 -42.57 29.07 -31.85
N PHE A 13 -43.01 27.85 -32.17
CA PHE A 13 -42.97 26.70 -31.27
C PHE A 13 -41.60 26.02 -31.42
N THR A 14 -40.63 26.37 -30.56
CA THR A 14 -39.35 25.67 -30.48
C THR A 14 -39.57 24.34 -29.76
N LEU A 15 -39.59 23.25 -30.52
CA LEU A 15 -39.59 21.89 -30.01
C LEU A 15 -38.21 21.59 -29.41
N ALA A 16 -38.05 21.77 -28.09
CA ALA A 16 -36.86 21.34 -27.38
C ALA A 16 -36.86 19.80 -27.34
N LEU A 17 -36.10 19.17 -28.23
CA LEU A 17 -35.81 17.75 -28.18
C LEU A 17 -34.88 17.50 -26.98
N SER A 18 -35.47 17.25 -25.82
CA SER A 18 -34.74 16.72 -24.67
C SER A 18 -34.23 15.33 -25.03
N VAL A 19 -32.94 15.22 -25.34
CA VAL A 19 -32.23 13.94 -25.39
C VAL A 19 -32.24 13.39 -23.98
N ILE A 20 -33.25 12.58 -23.67
CA ILE A 20 -33.21 11.71 -22.49
C ILE A 20 -32.11 10.71 -22.82
N ALA A 21 -30.92 10.91 -22.26
CA ALA A 21 -29.90 9.87 -22.24
C ALA A 21 -30.52 8.67 -21.52
N SER A 22 -30.93 7.65 -22.29
CA SER A 22 -31.31 6.35 -21.76
C SER A 22 -30.06 5.81 -21.07
N HIS A 23 -30.01 5.93 -19.75
CA HIS A 23 -29.08 5.13 -18.98
C HIS A 23 -29.57 3.70 -19.16
N GLY A 24 -28.85 2.92 -19.97
CA GLY A 24 -29.05 1.47 -20.00
C GLY A 24 -29.06 0.98 -18.57
N GLN A 25 -30.07 0.19 -18.21
CA GLN A 25 -30.16 -0.36 -16.87
C GLN A 25 -28.92 -1.25 -16.68
N ALA A 26 -28.10 -0.97 -15.67
CA ALA A 26 -26.93 -1.77 -15.32
C ALA A 26 -27.34 -3.25 -15.21
N ALA A 27 -26.73 -4.10 -16.03
CA ALA A 27 -27.00 -5.53 -16.04
C ALA A 27 -26.10 -6.27 -15.03
N SER A 28 -26.56 -7.45 -14.62
CA SER A 28 -25.82 -8.35 -13.76
C SER A 28 -25.59 -9.67 -14.49
N TYR A 29 -24.33 -10.06 -14.59
CA TYR A 29 -23.90 -11.29 -15.24
C TYR A 29 -23.09 -12.15 -14.28
N PHE A 30 -23.01 -13.45 -14.55
CA PHE A 30 -22.38 -14.42 -13.68
C PHE A 30 -21.40 -15.29 -14.47
N VAL A 31 -20.23 -15.52 -13.89
CA VAL A 31 -19.25 -16.51 -14.34
C VAL A 31 -19.06 -17.56 -13.23
N ASN A 32 -18.96 -18.82 -13.64
CA ASN A 32 -18.69 -19.94 -12.75
C ASN A 32 -17.76 -20.95 -13.44
N ALA A 33 -16.54 -21.12 -12.93
CA ALA A 33 -15.54 -22.01 -13.54
C ALA A 33 -15.96 -23.49 -13.60
N THR A 34 -16.83 -23.94 -12.69
CA THR A 34 -17.17 -25.37 -12.53
C THR A 34 -18.48 -25.74 -13.22
N HIS A 35 -19.45 -24.82 -13.21
CA HIS A 35 -20.82 -25.08 -13.65
C HIS A 35 -21.30 -24.16 -14.77
N GLY A 36 -20.47 -23.20 -15.22
CA GLY A 36 -20.79 -22.32 -16.33
C GLY A 36 -20.67 -23.00 -17.69
N ASP A 37 -21.33 -22.40 -18.68
CA ASP A 37 -21.22 -22.74 -20.10
C ASP A 37 -21.28 -21.44 -20.89
N ASP A 38 -20.33 -21.20 -21.81
CA ASP A 38 -20.27 -19.97 -22.60
C ASP A 38 -21.42 -19.83 -23.62
N GLY A 39 -22.16 -20.92 -23.86
CA GLY A 39 -23.44 -20.91 -24.58
C GLY A 39 -24.62 -20.36 -23.75
N ASN A 40 -24.45 -20.18 -22.44
CA ASN A 40 -25.50 -19.65 -21.57
C ASN A 40 -25.70 -18.13 -21.74
N SER A 41 -26.75 -17.61 -21.12
CA SER A 41 -27.09 -16.19 -21.13
C SER A 41 -26.26 -15.32 -20.18
N GLY A 42 -25.49 -15.93 -19.27
CA GLY A 42 -24.77 -15.21 -18.21
C GLY A 42 -25.64 -14.85 -17.01
N ALA A 43 -26.87 -15.36 -16.93
CA ALA A 43 -27.73 -15.22 -15.76
C ALA A 43 -27.22 -16.10 -14.59
N GLU A 44 -27.64 -15.82 -13.36
CA GLU A 44 -27.19 -16.57 -12.16
C GLU A 44 -27.43 -18.09 -12.27
N LEU A 45 -28.60 -18.50 -12.78
CA LEU A 45 -28.95 -19.92 -12.99
C LEU A 45 -28.40 -20.50 -14.30
N SER A 46 -27.74 -19.68 -15.13
CA SER A 46 -27.12 -20.09 -16.39
C SER A 46 -25.88 -19.22 -16.63
N PRO A 47 -24.83 -19.37 -15.79
CA PRO A 47 -23.65 -18.51 -15.85
C PRO A 47 -22.75 -18.91 -17.02
N TRP A 48 -21.88 -17.99 -17.44
CA TRP A 48 -20.79 -18.29 -18.37
C TRP A 48 -19.68 -19.08 -17.68
N ALA A 49 -18.86 -19.78 -18.48
CA ALA A 49 -17.71 -20.51 -17.98
C ALA A 49 -16.46 -19.62 -17.89
N THR A 50 -16.30 -18.67 -18.83
CA THR A 50 -15.06 -17.92 -19.01
C THR A 50 -15.22 -16.40 -18.85
N PHE A 51 -14.13 -15.73 -18.45
CA PHE A 51 -14.05 -14.27 -18.47
C PHE A 51 -14.04 -13.74 -19.91
N ALA A 52 -13.37 -14.46 -20.83
CA ALA A 52 -13.37 -14.14 -22.26
C ALA A 52 -14.79 -13.99 -22.83
N ARG A 53 -15.75 -14.81 -22.39
CA ARG A 53 -17.15 -14.67 -22.78
C ARG A 53 -17.79 -13.42 -22.18
N ALA A 54 -17.53 -13.12 -20.92
CA ALA A 54 -18.06 -11.94 -20.24
C ALA A 54 -17.63 -10.63 -20.92
N TRP A 55 -16.36 -10.51 -21.34
CA TRP A 55 -15.85 -9.32 -22.03
C TRP A 55 -16.49 -9.07 -23.40
N GLN A 56 -17.16 -10.05 -23.99
CA GLN A 56 -17.90 -9.83 -25.23
C GLN A 56 -19.28 -9.22 -25.00
N GLN A 57 -19.75 -9.14 -23.75
CA GLN A 57 -21.11 -8.78 -23.40
C GLN A 57 -21.21 -7.55 -22.51
N LEU A 58 -20.26 -7.38 -21.59
CA LEU A 58 -20.31 -6.30 -20.61
C LEU A 58 -20.21 -4.92 -21.25
N GLU A 59 -21.07 -4.03 -20.80
CA GLU A 59 -21.07 -2.60 -21.12
C GLU A 59 -20.76 -1.75 -19.87
N PRO A 60 -20.34 -0.48 -20.04
CA PRO A 60 -20.14 0.43 -18.91
C PRO A 60 -21.36 0.52 -18.00
N GLY A 61 -21.15 0.22 -16.71
CA GLY A 61 -22.20 0.18 -15.68
C GLY A 61 -22.57 -1.24 -15.24
N ASP A 62 -22.23 -2.26 -16.01
CA ASP A 62 -22.57 -3.64 -15.69
C ASP A 62 -21.73 -4.21 -14.54
N THR A 63 -22.29 -5.23 -13.89
CA THR A 63 -21.61 -6.01 -12.85
C THR A 63 -21.45 -7.46 -13.28
N LEU A 64 -20.22 -7.97 -13.24
CA LEU A 64 -19.88 -9.37 -13.35
C LEU A 64 -19.67 -9.97 -11.96
N TYR A 65 -20.56 -10.87 -11.57
CA TYR A 65 -20.41 -11.70 -10.38
C TYR A 65 -19.57 -12.93 -10.70
N VAL A 66 -18.50 -13.12 -9.95
CA VAL A 66 -17.60 -14.27 -10.04
C VAL A 66 -17.96 -15.24 -8.93
N SER A 67 -18.47 -16.40 -9.31
CA SER A 67 -18.88 -17.43 -8.36
C SER A 67 -17.68 -18.01 -7.61
N ASP A 68 -17.91 -18.51 -6.41
CA ASP A 68 -16.91 -19.24 -5.61
C ASP A 68 -16.26 -20.36 -6.43
N GLY A 69 -14.93 -20.48 -6.34
CA GLY A 69 -14.16 -21.47 -7.09
C GLY A 69 -12.77 -21.00 -7.48
N ILE A 70 -12.03 -21.90 -8.13
CA ILE A 70 -10.67 -21.64 -8.62
C ILE A 70 -10.71 -21.45 -10.13
N TYR A 71 -10.23 -20.31 -10.60
CA TYR A 71 -10.16 -19.92 -12.00
C TYR A 71 -8.70 -19.95 -12.46
N SER A 72 -8.38 -20.82 -13.42
CA SER A 72 -7.06 -20.82 -14.07
C SER A 72 -6.95 -19.79 -15.19
N GLU A 73 -8.08 -19.27 -15.66
CA GLU A 73 -8.12 -18.14 -16.60
C GLU A 73 -7.79 -16.85 -15.85
N PRO A 74 -6.82 -16.05 -16.32
CA PRO A 74 -6.50 -14.77 -15.71
C PRO A 74 -7.63 -13.76 -15.91
N LEU A 75 -7.87 -12.94 -14.90
CA LEU A 75 -8.78 -11.81 -14.97
C LEU A 75 -8.09 -10.63 -15.69
N ARG A 76 -7.97 -10.73 -17.01
CA ARG A 76 -7.50 -9.66 -17.89
C ARG A 76 -8.68 -8.84 -18.36
N ILE A 77 -8.85 -7.63 -17.86
CA ILE A 77 -10.01 -6.78 -18.20
C ILE A 77 -9.62 -5.88 -19.40
N PRO A 78 -10.20 -6.10 -20.60
CA PRO A 78 -9.80 -5.38 -21.82
C PRO A 78 -10.72 -4.18 -22.13
N LEU A 79 -11.63 -3.86 -21.21
CA LEU A 79 -12.67 -2.85 -21.38
C LEU A 79 -12.56 -1.78 -20.31
N SER A 80 -13.06 -0.60 -20.63
CA SER A 80 -13.23 0.51 -19.69
C SER A 80 -14.71 0.73 -19.38
N GLY A 81 -15.00 1.09 -18.13
CA GLY A 81 -16.27 1.72 -17.80
C GLY A 81 -16.30 3.19 -18.24
N ARG A 82 -17.20 3.96 -17.65
CA ARG A 82 -17.29 5.42 -17.83
C ARG A 82 -17.45 6.10 -16.48
N ALA A 83 -17.16 7.39 -16.41
CA ALA A 83 -17.48 8.19 -15.23
C ALA A 83 -18.97 8.03 -14.85
N GLY A 84 -19.23 7.63 -13.61
CA GLY A 84 -20.58 7.34 -13.11
C GLY A 84 -21.17 5.98 -13.53
N ALA A 85 -20.51 5.23 -14.41
CA ALA A 85 -20.92 3.89 -14.86
C ALA A 85 -19.68 2.98 -14.98
N PRO A 86 -19.01 2.64 -13.87
CA PRO A 86 -17.89 1.73 -13.89
C PRO A 86 -18.34 0.31 -14.24
N ILE A 87 -17.46 -0.49 -14.84
CA ILE A 87 -17.67 -1.94 -14.89
C ILE A 87 -17.20 -2.52 -13.54
N THR A 88 -18.04 -3.34 -12.92
CA THR A 88 -17.74 -3.96 -11.63
C THR A 88 -17.50 -5.46 -11.80
N VAL A 89 -16.37 -5.97 -11.32
CA VAL A 89 -16.09 -7.41 -11.18
C VAL A 89 -16.08 -7.73 -9.69
N LYS A 90 -17.00 -8.58 -9.24
CA LYS A 90 -17.25 -8.81 -7.82
C LYS A 90 -17.38 -10.30 -7.51
N ALA A 91 -16.68 -10.78 -6.49
CA ALA A 91 -16.93 -12.13 -5.98
C ALA A 91 -18.35 -12.24 -5.39
N THR A 92 -19.01 -13.39 -5.58
CA THR A 92 -20.28 -13.69 -4.89
C THR A 92 -20.08 -13.76 -3.38
N THR A 93 -19.01 -14.43 -2.96
CA THR A 93 -18.54 -14.47 -1.58
C THR A 93 -17.11 -13.92 -1.55
N PRO A 94 -16.84 -12.79 -0.84
CA PRO A 94 -15.51 -12.20 -0.78
C PRO A 94 -14.45 -13.21 -0.34
N GLY A 95 -13.39 -13.35 -1.12
CA GLY A 95 -12.26 -14.25 -0.87
C GLY A 95 -12.43 -15.69 -1.41
N GLU A 96 -13.59 -16.04 -1.95
CA GLU A 96 -13.88 -17.41 -2.42
C GLU A 96 -13.78 -17.57 -3.95
N ALA A 97 -13.74 -16.46 -4.69
CA ALA A 97 -13.37 -16.46 -6.11
C ALA A 97 -11.84 -16.29 -6.25
N ILE A 98 -11.15 -17.42 -6.45
CA ILE A 98 -9.68 -17.48 -6.47
C ILE A 98 -9.18 -17.54 -7.91
N ILE A 99 -8.53 -16.47 -8.38
CA ILE A 99 -7.83 -16.47 -9.67
C ILE A 99 -6.41 -16.99 -9.46
N ALA A 100 -6.12 -18.17 -10.02
CA ALA A 100 -4.90 -18.93 -9.75
C ALA A 100 -4.14 -19.22 -11.05
N THR A 101 -3.07 -18.48 -11.29
CA THR A 101 -2.27 -18.56 -12.51
C THR A 101 -0.85 -19.07 -12.24
N ARG A 102 -0.06 -19.24 -13.30
CA ARG A 102 1.35 -19.64 -13.21
C ARG A 102 2.19 -18.83 -14.20
N ALA A 103 3.23 -18.17 -13.68
CA ALA A 103 4.16 -17.34 -14.46
C ALA A 103 3.49 -16.24 -15.30
N GLU A 104 2.29 -15.82 -14.91
CA GLU A 104 1.55 -14.70 -15.50
C GLU A 104 0.66 -14.02 -14.45
N PRO A 105 0.22 -12.77 -14.65
CA PRO A 105 -0.69 -12.09 -13.74
C PRO A 105 -2.01 -12.82 -13.58
N ALA A 106 -2.51 -12.86 -12.35
CA ALA A 106 -3.86 -13.34 -12.05
C ALA A 106 -4.90 -12.25 -12.30
N ILE A 107 -4.58 -10.99 -12.00
CA ILE A 107 -5.40 -9.82 -12.33
C ILE A 107 -4.56 -8.84 -13.14
N GLU A 108 -5.06 -8.41 -14.29
CA GLU A 108 -4.38 -7.46 -15.17
C GLU A 108 -5.34 -6.42 -15.73
N VAL A 109 -5.01 -5.15 -15.50
CA VAL A 109 -5.71 -3.99 -16.05
C VAL A 109 -4.69 -3.05 -16.68
N LEU A 110 -4.69 -3.01 -18.01
CA LEU A 110 -3.74 -2.21 -18.78
C LEU A 110 -4.42 -1.19 -19.68
N ASN A 111 -4.05 0.08 -19.51
CA ASN A 111 -4.59 1.22 -20.26
C ASN A 111 -6.14 1.25 -20.28
N GLN A 112 -6.77 0.93 -19.14
CA GLN A 112 -8.22 0.96 -18.97
C GLN A 112 -8.64 1.94 -17.87
N ALA A 113 -9.93 2.25 -17.84
CA ALA A 113 -10.49 3.19 -16.87
C ALA A 113 -11.83 2.77 -16.27
N HIS A 114 -12.14 3.35 -15.10
CA HIS A 114 -13.45 3.24 -14.43
C HIS A 114 -13.85 1.78 -14.17
N LEU A 115 -13.03 1.10 -13.37
CA LEU A 115 -13.24 -0.31 -13.00
C LEU A 115 -13.30 -0.46 -11.49
N VAL A 116 -14.14 -1.38 -11.02
CA VAL A 116 -14.20 -1.81 -9.63
C VAL A 116 -13.94 -3.32 -9.59
N ILE A 117 -12.96 -3.75 -8.81
CA ILE A 117 -12.66 -5.16 -8.55
C ILE A 117 -12.83 -5.39 -7.05
N GLU A 118 -13.77 -6.25 -6.67
CA GLU A 118 -14.19 -6.42 -5.29
C GLU A 118 -14.22 -7.89 -4.85
N GLY A 119 -13.59 -8.21 -3.73
CA GLY A 119 -13.70 -9.52 -3.09
C GLY A 119 -12.95 -10.67 -3.79
N ILE A 120 -12.09 -10.37 -4.77
CA ILE A 120 -11.36 -11.39 -5.54
C ILE A 120 -10.04 -11.76 -4.84
N SER A 121 -9.72 -13.05 -4.73
CA SER A 121 -8.41 -13.53 -4.26
C SER A 121 -7.52 -13.89 -5.45
N ALA A 122 -6.31 -13.33 -5.52
CA ALA A 122 -5.40 -13.52 -6.64
C ALA A 122 -4.13 -14.27 -6.21
N ARG A 123 -3.70 -15.28 -6.97
CA ARG A 123 -2.41 -15.95 -6.74
C ARG A 123 -1.72 -16.33 -8.05
N THR A 124 -0.41 -16.14 -8.10
CA THR A 124 0.43 -16.65 -9.20
C THR A 124 1.65 -17.37 -8.67
N ASP A 125 1.94 -18.56 -9.19
CA ASP A 125 3.18 -19.29 -8.91
C ASP A 125 4.21 -19.06 -10.03
N GLY A 126 5.46 -18.78 -9.66
CA GLY A 126 6.54 -18.52 -10.59
C GLY A 126 6.80 -17.02 -10.81
N GLU A 127 7.71 -16.75 -11.75
CA GLU A 127 8.31 -15.42 -11.92
C GLU A 127 7.40 -14.42 -12.66
N SER A 128 6.38 -13.94 -11.97
CA SER A 128 5.46 -12.90 -12.47
C SER A 128 4.88 -12.06 -11.33
N SER A 129 4.32 -10.90 -11.69
CA SER A 129 3.52 -10.14 -10.75
C SER A 129 2.13 -10.76 -10.59
N THR A 130 1.53 -10.76 -9.40
CA THR A 130 0.20 -11.37 -9.20
C THR A 130 -0.92 -10.46 -9.69
N ILE A 131 -0.85 -9.17 -9.31
CA ILE A 131 -1.78 -8.13 -9.76
C ILE A 131 -0.97 -7.07 -10.50
N VAL A 132 -1.43 -6.68 -11.69
CA VAL A 132 -0.85 -5.61 -12.49
C VAL A 132 -1.92 -4.60 -12.87
N ILE A 133 -1.79 -3.37 -12.36
CA ILE A 133 -2.61 -2.22 -12.76
C ILE A 133 -1.66 -1.19 -13.34
N GLY A 134 -1.76 -0.87 -14.64
CA GLY A 134 -0.86 0.15 -15.17
C GLY A 134 -0.88 0.40 -16.67
N GLY A 135 -0.05 1.34 -17.10
CA GLY A 135 0.11 1.67 -18.52
C GLY A 135 1.38 1.11 -19.16
N HIS A 136 1.47 1.27 -20.47
CA HIS A 136 2.67 1.02 -21.27
C HIS A 136 3.85 1.94 -20.88
N ASP A 137 5.07 1.60 -21.30
CA ASP A 137 6.22 2.50 -21.23
C ASP A 137 6.20 3.49 -22.41
N GLY A 138 6.78 4.68 -22.26
CA GLY A 138 6.86 5.70 -23.32
C GLY A 138 6.53 7.08 -22.79
N PRO A 139 6.90 8.17 -23.48
CA PRO A 139 6.63 9.51 -22.95
C PRO A 139 5.15 9.93 -23.11
N ASP A 140 4.35 9.17 -23.86
CA ASP A 140 2.91 9.42 -23.97
C ASP A 140 2.19 8.79 -22.78
N TRP A 141 1.53 9.64 -22.02
CA TRP A 141 0.82 9.28 -20.79
C TRP A 141 -0.68 9.58 -20.89
N THR A 142 -1.19 9.80 -22.11
CA THR A 142 -2.58 10.20 -22.35
C THR A 142 -3.59 9.08 -22.12
N ASP A 143 -3.15 7.82 -22.21
CA ASP A 143 -3.98 6.61 -22.04
C ASP A 143 -3.66 5.83 -20.75
N ARG A 144 -3.01 6.49 -19.76
CA ARG A 144 -2.68 5.87 -18.46
C ARG A 144 -3.94 5.27 -17.83
N THR A 145 -3.78 4.09 -17.23
CA THR A 145 -4.84 3.45 -16.44
C THR A 145 -5.33 4.38 -15.33
N HIS A 146 -6.65 4.54 -15.18
CA HIS A 146 -7.19 5.47 -14.18
C HIS A 146 -8.56 5.12 -13.61
N HIS A 147 -8.91 5.71 -12.47
CA HIS A 147 -10.21 5.47 -11.80
C HIS A 147 -10.45 3.98 -11.54
N ILE A 148 -9.47 3.34 -10.92
CA ILE A 148 -9.52 1.92 -10.57
C ILE A 148 -9.75 1.78 -9.08
N VAL A 149 -10.70 0.93 -8.70
CA VAL A 149 -10.96 0.56 -7.31
C VAL A 149 -10.66 -0.92 -7.13
N LEU A 150 -9.74 -1.25 -6.23
CA LEU A 150 -9.54 -2.58 -5.68
C LEU A 150 -10.05 -2.58 -4.24
N ARG A 151 -11.02 -3.43 -3.91
CA ARG A 151 -11.58 -3.51 -2.55
C ARG A 151 -11.69 -4.95 -2.07
N GLN A 152 -11.23 -5.23 -0.85
CA GLN A 152 -11.27 -6.60 -0.29
C GLN A 152 -10.58 -7.61 -1.23
N VAL A 153 -9.47 -7.22 -1.83
CA VAL A 153 -8.70 -8.03 -2.77
C VAL A 153 -7.48 -8.59 -2.06
N SER A 154 -7.21 -9.88 -2.23
CA SER A 154 -5.98 -10.50 -1.77
C SER A 154 -5.02 -10.81 -2.91
N ALA A 155 -3.73 -10.81 -2.61
CA ALA A 155 -2.70 -11.17 -3.58
C ALA A 155 -1.58 -11.99 -2.93
N ARG A 156 -1.30 -13.16 -3.50
CA ARG A 156 -0.12 -13.96 -3.16
C ARG A 156 0.74 -14.28 -4.37
N GLY A 157 1.97 -13.80 -4.34
CA GLY A 157 2.99 -14.08 -5.35
C GLY A 157 4.09 -15.01 -4.88
N ASN A 158 4.79 -15.61 -5.83
CA ASN A 158 6.01 -16.40 -5.58
C ASN A 158 7.05 -16.19 -6.68
N ALA A 159 7.47 -14.92 -6.85
CA ALA A 159 8.51 -14.48 -7.77
C ALA A 159 9.85 -14.33 -7.00
N ILE A 160 10.41 -15.48 -6.60
CA ILE A 160 11.52 -15.53 -5.64
C ILE A 160 12.86 -15.11 -6.25
N ASP A 161 13.05 -15.32 -7.56
CA ASP A 161 14.33 -15.07 -8.25
C ASP A 161 14.28 -13.93 -9.25
N GLY A 162 13.10 -13.57 -9.74
CA GLY A 162 12.88 -12.55 -10.76
C GLY A 162 12.52 -11.18 -10.19
N ASN A 163 11.94 -10.33 -11.03
CA ASN A 163 11.58 -8.95 -10.68
C ASN A 163 10.06 -8.73 -10.53
N GLY A 164 9.28 -9.82 -10.46
CA GLY A 164 7.83 -9.75 -10.23
C GLY A 164 7.51 -9.19 -8.85
N SER A 165 6.47 -8.36 -8.76
CA SER A 165 5.92 -7.87 -7.49
C SER A 165 4.59 -8.54 -7.20
N VAL A 166 4.22 -8.75 -5.95
CA VAL A 166 2.89 -9.34 -5.66
C VAL A 166 1.78 -8.43 -6.22
N VAL A 167 1.82 -7.15 -5.90
CA VAL A 167 0.96 -6.11 -6.48
C VAL A 167 1.84 -5.06 -7.14
N ASN A 168 1.61 -4.80 -8.43
CA ASN A 168 2.27 -3.73 -9.17
C ASN A 168 1.23 -2.75 -9.69
N ILE A 169 1.20 -1.53 -9.13
CA ILE A 169 0.41 -0.41 -9.64
C ILE A 169 1.38 0.62 -10.20
N ALA A 170 1.38 0.79 -11.51
CA ALA A 170 2.36 1.63 -12.18
C ALA A 170 1.74 2.55 -13.22
N ARG A 171 2.27 3.77 -13.33
CA ARG A 171 1.89 4.76 -14.36
C ARG A 171 0.37 4.93 -14.44
N SER A 172 -0.27 5.00 -13.28
CA SER A 172 -1.73 5.14 -13.15
C SER A 172 -2.08 6.39 -12.36
N TYR A 173 -3.32 6.84 -12.47
CA TYR A 173 -3.82 7.92 -11.62
C TYR A 173 -5.25 7.66 -11.13
N ASP A 174 -5.64 8.24 -10.00
CA ASP A 174 -6.95 7.99 -9.37
C ASP A 174 -7.19 6.49 -9.10
N VAL A 175 -6.27 5.87 -8.35
CA VAL A 175 -6.40 4.46 -7.96
C VAL A 175 -6.66 4.36 -6.47
N LEU A 176 -7.73 3.67 -6.09
CA LEU A 176 -8.02 3.31 -4.70
C LEU A 176 -7.78 1.81 -4.52
N ALA A 177 -6.83 1.44 -3.66
CA ALA A 177 -6.66 0.09 -3.15
C ALA A 177 -7.00 0.08 -1.66
N GLU A 178 -8.12 -0.55 -1.31
CA GLU A 178 -8.74 -0.46 0.00
C GLU A 178 -9.03 -1.84 0.60
N ASP A 179 -8.71 -2.05 1.87
CA ASP A 179 -8.95 -3.32 2.56
C ASP A 179 -8.28 -4.51 1.84
N ILE A 180 -7.06 -4.31 1.33
CA ILE A 180 -6.31 -5.33 0.59
C ILE A 180 -5.24 -6.01 1.45
N TRP A 181 -4.82 -7.21 1.07
CA TRP A 181 -3.64 -7.82 1.68
C TRP A 181 -2.76 -8.52 0.65
N ALA A 182 -1.45 -8.28 0.75
CA ALA A 182 -0.46 -8.75 -0.22
C ALA A 182 0.71 -9.42 0.49
N TYR A 183 1.07 -10.62 0.04
CA TYR A 183 2.11 -11.42 0.69
C TYR A 183 2.80 -12.39 -0.27
N GLY A 184 3.93 -12.95 0.17
CA GLY A 184 4.70 -13.94 -0.59
C GLY A 184 6.09 -13.47 -1.02
N ASN A 185 6.73 -14.31 -1.85
CA ASN A 185 8.11 -14.08 -2.29
C ASN A 185 8.14 -13.11 -3.47
N SER A 186 8.91 -12.04 -3.34
CA SER A 186 9.10 -11.01 -4.39
C SER A 186 10.20 -10.03 -4.00
N ARG A 187 10.85 -9.39 -4.97
CA ARG A 187 11.76 -8.27 -4.65
C ARG A 187 11.00 -7.14 -3.96
N THR A 188 9.76 -6.93 -4.39
CA THR A 188 8.87 -5.91 -3.85
C THR A 188 7.46 -6.47 -3.75
N VAL A 189 6.84 -6.50 -2.57
CA VAL A 189 5.48 -7.07 -2.44
C VAL A 189 4.48 -6.12 -3.08
N VAL A 190 4.42 -4.87 -2.63
CA VAL A 190 3.59 -3.83 -3.24
C VAL A 190 4.50 -2.78 -3.89
N GLN A 191 4.51 -2.75 -5.21
CA GLN A 191 5.24 -1.78 -6.01
C GLN A 191 4.29 -0.72 -6.57
N LEU A 192 4.56 0.55 -6.24
CA LEU A 192 3.82 1.71 -6.69
C LEU A 192 4.77 2.63 -7.45
N ALA A 193 4.70 2.60 -8.78
CA ALA A 193 5.70 3.23 -9.65
C ALA A 193 5.09 4.27 -10.61
N GLY A 194 5.39 5.55 -10.41
CA GLY A 194 4.97 6.60 -11.35
C GLY A 194 3.48 6.95 -11.28
N ASN A 195 2.87 6.84 -10.11
CA ASN A 195 1.43 7.10 -9.94
C ASN A 195 1.16 8.55 -9.50
N GLU A 196 -0.09 8.98 -9.65
CA GLU A 196 -0.61 10.26 -9.16
C GLU A 196 -1.98 10.05 -8.52
N ASN A 197 -2.26 10.70 -7.39
CA ASN A 197 -3.54 10.55 -6.69
C ASN A 197 -3.93 9.08 -6.42
N LEU A 198 -2.96 8.29 -5.95
CA LEU A 198 -3.19 6.92 -5.50
C LEU A 198 -3.50 6.92 -4.01
N THR A 199 -4.51 6.16 -3.59
CA THR A 199 -4.81 5.89 -2.19
C THR A 199 -4.64 4.40 -1.92
N LEU A 200 -3.69 4.05 -1.06
CA LEU A 200 -3.59 2.72 -0.46
C LEU A 200 -4.07 2.83 0.98
N ARG A 201 -5.18 2.17 1.32
CA ARG A 201 -5.82 2.29 2.61
C ARG A 201 -6.16 0.94 3.21
N ARG A 202 -5.87 0.79 4.51
CA ARG A 202 -6.14 -0.45 5.26
C ARG A 202 -5.55 -1.68 4.57
N ALA A 203 -4.29 -1.56 4.13
CA ALA A 203 -3.56 -2.67 3.53
C ALA A 203 -2.72 -3.44 4.55
N VAL A 204 -2.67 -4.77 4.42
CA VAL A 204 -1.79 -5.64 5.19
C VAL A 204 -0.73 -6.26 4.28
N ILE A 205 0.55 -6.04 4.57
CA ILE A 205 1.65 -6.41 3.69
C ILE A 205 2.66 -7.27 4.46
N ARG A 206 3.03 -8.43 3.93
CA ARG A 206 4.11 -9.27 4.47
C ARG A 206 5.09 -9.69 3.38
N TRP A 207 6.37 -9.40 3.60
CA TRP A 207 7.46 -9.81 2.72
C TRP A 207 8.00 -11.18 3.14
N ASP A 208 7.78 -12.22 2.32
CA ASP A 208 8.15 -13.59 2.70
C ASP A 208 9.48 -14.06 2.11
N GLY A 209 10.14 -13.25 1.27
CA GLY A 209 11.46 -13.60 0.77
C GLY A 209 11.76 -13.16 -0.65
N TRP A 210 13.06 -13.12 -0.97
CA TRP A 210 13.56 -12.94 -2.32
C TRP A 210 15.06 -13.26 -2.38
N ARG A 211 15.47 -14.01 -3.41
CA ARG A 211 16.88 -14.35 -3.67
C ARG A 211 17.43 -13.58 -4.85
N GLY A 212 16.61 -13.35 -5.88
CA GLY A 212 16.99 -12.54 -7.03
C GLY A 212 17.98 -13.18 -8.01
N TYR A 213 18.11 -14.52 -8.01
CA TYR A 213 19.08 -15.23 -8.84
C TYR A 213 18.90 -15.01 -10.35
N ASP A 214 17.66 -14.80 -10.79
CA ASP A 214 17.31 -14.55 -12.20
C ASP A 214 17.24 -13.05 -12.53
N TYR A 215 17.66 -12.17 -11.60
CA TYR A 215 17.63 -10.73 -11.78
C TYR A 215 18.92 -10.04 -11.32
N ASN A 216 18.96 -9.57 -10.06
CA ASN A 216 20.12 -8.91 -9.48
C ASN A 216 20.04 -9.08 -7.95
N PRO A 217 20.72 -10.07 -7.36
CA PRO A 217 20.61 -10.38 -5.92
C PRO A 217 21.08 -9.23 -5.01
N ASN A 218 21.81 -8.25 -5.55
CA ASN A 218 22.27 -7.07 -4.82
C ASN A 218 21.28 -5.89 -4.90
N ASN A 219 20.17 -6.04 -5.61
CA ASN A 219 19.17 -4.98 -5.71
C ASN A 219 18.38 -4.83 -4.40
N TYR A 220 17.92 -3.62 -4.13
CA TYR A 220 17.13 -3.36 -2.96
C TYR A 220 15.79 -4.10 -3.00
N ARG A 221 15.31 -4.43 -1.80
CA ARG A 221 14.06 -5.13 -1.54
C ARG A 221 13.15 -4.24 -0.72
N SER A 222 11.84 -4.43 -0.86
CA SER A 222 10.87 -3.68 -0.06
C SER A 222 9.58 -4.47 0.18
N ALA A 223 8.90 -4.30 1.31
CA ALA A 223 7.51 -4.73 1.41
C ALA A 223 6.61 -3.77 0.61
N LEU A 224 6.77 -2.45 0.82
CA LEU A 224 6.13 -1.39 0.05
C LEU A 224 7.18 -0.49 -0.61
N LEU A 225 7.12 -0.36 -1.93
CA LEU A 225 7.93 0.59 -2.71
C LEU A 225 7.04 1.70 -3.28
N VAL A 226 7.33 2.95 -2.94
CA VAL A 226 6.74 4.15 -3.52
C VAL A 226 7.82 4.85 -4.34
N SER A 227 7.83 4.59 -5.65
CA SER A 227 8.83 5.13 -6.57
C SER A 227 8.19 6.09 -7.56
N ASN A 228 8.74 7.30 -7.70
CA ASN A 228 8.24 8.28 -8.66
C ASN A 228 6.73 8.58 -8.55
N THR A 229 6.12 8.24 -7.42
CA THR A 229 4.69 8.40 -7.18
C THR A 229 4.49 9.72 -6.46
N VAL A 230 3.48 10.47 -6.87
CA VAL A 230 3.23 11.83 -6.41
C VAL A 230 1.82 12.00 -5.88
N ASN A 231 1.61 12.97 -5.00
CA ASN A 231 0.27 13.39 -4.54
C ASN A 231 -0.60 12.22 -4.03
N SER A 232 0.01 11.25 -3.34
CA SER A 232 -0.65 9.99 -2.98
C SER A 232 -0.79 9.80 -1.46
N LEU A 233 -1.79 9.02 -1.06
CA LEU A 233 -2.18 8.77 0.32
C LEU A 233 -1.96 7.30 0.71
N PHE A 234 -1.41 7.09 1.89
CA PHE A 234 -1.10 5.79 2.48
C PHE A 234 -1.63 5.75 3.90
N GLU A 235 -2.73 5.04 4.13
CA GLU A 235 -3.53 5.20 5.35
C GLU A 235 -3.80 3.87 6.04
N ASN A 236 -3.57 3.81 7.36
CA ASN A 236 -3.89 2.63 8.18
C ASN A 236 -3.25 1.32 7.68
N LEU A 237 -1.99 1.37 7.26
CA LEU A 237 -1.28 0.19 6.77
C LEU A 237 -0.66 -0.61 7.91
N ILE A 238 -0.64 -1.94 7.76
CA ILE A 238 0.11 -2.85 8.63
C ILE A 238 1.15 -3.58 7.79
N ILE A 239 2.42 -3.46 8.16
CA ILE A 239 3.54 -4.15 7.51
C ILE A 239 4.34 -4.90 8.58
N PHE A 240 4.30 -6.22 8.55
CA PHE A 240 4.78 -7.00 9.68
C PHE A 240 5.40 -8.34 9.31
N ASP A 241 6.21 -8.89 10.22
CA ASP A 241 6.82 -10.21 10.14
C ASP A 241 7.56 -10.49 8.81
N GLY A 242 8.05 -9.44 8.15
CA GLY A 242 8.74 -9.55 6.87
C GLY A 242 10.16 -10.07 7.06
N HIS A 243 10.52 -11.24 6.53
CA HIS A 243 11.84 -11.83 6.76
C HIS A 243 12.20 -12.85 5.66
N GLN A 244 13.49 -13.16 5.49
CA GLN A 244 13.98 -14.15 4.53
C GLN A 244 13.21 -15.49 4.60
N PRO A 245 13.14 -16.23 3.48
CA PRO A 245 12.60 -17.57 3.47
C PRO A 245 13.64 -18.55 4.06
N GLY A 246 13.16 -19.57 4.76
CA GLY A 246 13.96 -20.58 5.45
C GLY A 246 14.43 -21.75 4.58
N TYR A 247 14.72 -21.54 3.29
CA TYR A 247 15.17 -22.62 2.39
C TYR A 247 16.57 -23.19 2.72
N GLY A 248 17.25 -22.68 3.75
CA GLY A 248 18.54 -23.20 4.23
C GLY A 248 19.75 -22.88 3.35
N GLU A 249 19.55 -22.50 2.09
CA GLU A 249 20.57 -21.89 1.25
C GLU A 249 20.60 -20.40 1.57
N ASN A 250 21.65 -19.94 2.23
CA ASN A 250 21.85 -18.53 2.55
C ASN A 250 22.10 -17.78 1.22
N PRO A 251 21.11 -17.11 0.60
CA PRO A 251 21.39 -16.34 -0.58
C PRO A 251 22.05 -15.07 -0.05
N GLU A 252 23.33 -14.86 -0.33
CA GLU A 252 24.01 -13.59 -0.03
C GLU A 252 23.41 -12.46 -0.89
N THR A 253 22.13 -12.13 -0.70
CA THR A 253 21.53 -10.90 -1.21
C THR A 253 22.05 -9.78 -0.34
N SER A 254 22.97 -8.98 -0.87
CA SER A 254 23.52 -7.81 -0.16
C SER A 254 22.63 -6.56 -0.26
N GLY A 255 21.58 -6.62 -1.09
CA GLY A 255 20.69 -5.49 -1.33
C GLY A 255 19.81 -5.18 -0.12
N SER A 256 19.77 -3.93 0.32
CA SER A 256 19.04 -3.54 1.53
C SER A 256 17.53 -3.82 1.43
N LEU A 257 16.92 -4.26 2.53
CA LEU A 257 15.48 -4.47 2.71
C LEU A 257 14.87 -3.34 3.56
N ALA A 258 13.67 -2.88 3.18
CA ALA A 258 12.88 -1.95 3.98
C ALA A 258 11.40 -2.35 3.99
N ALA A 259 10.69 -2.17 5.10
CA ALA A 259 9.24 -2.31 5.13
C ALA A 259 8.57 -1.27 4.21
N ILE A 260 8.95 0.01 4.33
CA ILE A 260 8.57 1.07 3.38
C ILE A 260 9.81 1.68 2.75
N ARG A 261 9.83 1.75 1.43
CA ARG A 261 10.84 2.47 0.65
C ARG A 261 10.19 3.56 -0.18
N VAL A 262 10.63 4.80 0.02
CA VAL A 262 10.33 5.93 -0.86
C VAL A 262 11.56 6.19 -1.73
N SER A 263 11.37 6.21 -3.05
CA SER A 263 12.45 6.27 -4.02
C SER A 263 12.08 7.06 -5.27
N GLY A 264 13.05 7.26 -6.15
CA GLY A 264 12.78 7.68 -7.51
C GLY A 264 14.01 8.13 -8.28
N SER A 265 13.83 8.21 -9.60
CA SER A 265 14.79 8.72 -10.57
C SER A 265 14.21 9.88 -11.37
N MET A 266 14.98 10.40 -12.33
CA MET A 266 14.39 11.21 -13.39
C MET A 266 13.33 10.37 -14.12
N GLY A 267 12.23 11.03 -14.48
CA GLY A 267 11.17 10.51 -15.32
C GLY A 267 11.57 10.45 -16.78
N GLY A 268 10.57 10.34 -17.65
CA GLY A 268 10.76 10.18 -19.08
C GLY A 268 10.15 8.88 -19.56
N ARG A 269 10.95 7.92 -20.05
CA ARG A 269 10.41 6.72 -20.71
C ARG A 269 9.64 5.78 -19.76
N TYR A 270 10.08 5.64 -18.52
CA TYR A 270 9.60 4.59 -17.61
C TYR A 270 8.64 5.09 -16.53
N THR A 271 8.58 6.41 -16.33
CA THR A 271 7.73 7.03 -15.31
C THR A 271 7.42 8.49 -15.68
N PRO A 272 6.18 8.96 -15.46
CA PRO A 272 5.74 10.33 -15.78
C PRO A 272 6.35 11.40 -14.89
N PHE A 273 6.73 11.07 -13.65
CA PHE A 273 7.21 12.04 -12.67
C PHE A 273 8.68 11.84 -12.31
N ASP A 274 9.33 12.94 -11.95
CA ASP A 274 10.66 12.99 -11.35
C ASP A 274 10.55 12.75 -9.85
N GLY A 275 11.11 11.65 -9.34
CA GLY A 275 11.15 11.40 -7.90
C GLY A 275 9.78 11.17 -7.27
N ALA A 276 9.74 10.56 -6.10
CA ALA A 276 8.52 10.52 -5.30
C ALA A 276 8.37 11.85 -4.55
N SER A 277 7.20 12.47 -4.65
CA SER A 277 6.96 13.76 -4.00
C SER A 277 5.54 13.99 -3.49
N ASN A 278 5.40 14.83 -2.46
CA ASN A 278 4.11 15.22 -1.90
C ASN A 278 3.20 14.04 -1.52
N ASN A 279 3.78 12.98 -0.94
CA ASN A 279 3.03 11.82 -0.45
C ASN A 279 2.74 11.94 1.05
N ARG A 280 1.63 11.35 1.48
CA ARG A 280 1.19 11.34 2.89
C ARG A 280 1.02 9.92 3.40
N PHE A 281 1.72 9.60 4.47
CA PHE A 281 1.72 8.31 5.15
C PHE A 281 1.15 8.51 6.55
N LYS A 282 0.05 7.84 6.88
CA LYS A 282 -0.72 8.13 8.08
C LYS A 282 -1.27 6.90 8.78
N GLY A 283 -1.08 6.83 10.09
CA GLY A 283 -1.66 5.77 10.91
C GLY A 283 -1.07 4.39 10.57
N ILE A 284 0.24 4.27 10.41
CA ILE A 284 0.89 3.04 9.92
C ILE A 284 1.54 2.27 11.07
N ILE A 285 1.50 0.95 11.02
CA ILE A 285 2.23 0.05 11.92
C ILE A 285 3.23 -0.77 11.12
N ILE A 286 4.51 -0.65 11.48
CA ILE A 286 5.62 -1.45 10.96
C ILE A 286 6.21 -2.25 12.12
N LEU A 287 6.12 -3.57 12.06
CA LEU A 287 6.37 -4.44 13.22
C LEU A 287 7.17 -5.69 12.87
N ASN A 288 8.25 -5.98 13.59
CA ASN A 288 8.96 -7.26 13.49
C ASN A 288 9.47 -7.59 12.07
N ASN A 289 10.05 -6.62 11.34
CA ASN A 289 10.61 -6.87 10.02
C ASN A 289 12.14 -6.97 10.05
N GLN A 290 12.68 -7.73 9.11
CA GLN A 290 14.11 -7.78 8.86
C GLN A 290 14.60 -6.46 8.22
N GLU A 291 15.73 -5.96 8.72
CA GLU A 291 16.35 -4.70 8.32
C GLU A 291 15.49 -3.46 8.63
N MET A 292 15.27 -2.57 7.65
CA MET A 292 14.81 -1.21 7.93
C MET A 292 13.28 -1.13 8.01
N GLY A 293 12.76 -0.30 8.90
CA GLY A 293 11.35 0.11 8.87
C GLY A 293 11.08 1.01 7.67
N ILE A 294 11.58 2.25 7.71
CA ILE A 294 11.36 3.25 6.65
C ILE A 294 12.69 3.66 6.02
N ARG A 295 12.74 3.68 4.68
CA ARG A 295 13.89 4.13 3.89
C ARG A 295 13.47 5.17 2.86
N ILE A 296 14.06 6.36 2.89
CA ILE A 296 13.87 7.40 1.87
C ILE A 296 15.19 7.67 1.15
N GLU A 297 15.28 7.26 -0.11
CA GLU A 297 16.53 7.33 -0.87
C GLU A 297 16.26 7.38 -2.38
N GLY A 298 16.72 8.43 -3.05
CA GLY A 298 16.54 8.60 -4.49
C GLY A 298 17.85 8.67 -5.29
N HIS A 299 17.74 8.49 -6.60
CA HIS A 299 18.76 8.91 -7.56
C HIS A 299 18.72 10.43 -7.79
N ILE A 300 17.53 11.00 -7.63
CA ILE A 300 17.29 12.45 -7.55
C ILE A 300 16.73 12.82 -6.18
N VAL A 301 16.61 14.11 -5.89
CA VAL A 301 16.03 14.60 -4.63
C VAL A 301 14.55 14.24 -4.60
N LEU A 302 14.09 13.67 -3.47
CA LEU A 302 12.71 13.32 -3.19
C LEU A 302 12.11 14.38 -2.26
N GLU A 303 10.97 14.95 -2.64
CA GLU A 303 10.46 16.20 -2.04
C GLU A 303 9.18 15.95 -1.23
N ASP A 304 9.07 16.54 -0.04
CA ASP A 304 7.80 16.67 0.71
C ASP A 304 7.03 15.36 0.99
N ASN A 305 7.74 14.29 1.33
CA ASN A 305 7.13 13.03 1.77
C ASN A 305 6.92 13.07 3.30
N HIS A 306 5.67 12.94 3.75
CA HIS A 306 5.29 13.17 5.15
C HIS A 306 4.69 11.92 5.78
N PHE A 307 5.27 11.51 6.91
CA PHE A 307 4.85 10.43 7.78
C PHE A 307 4.27 11.01 9.08
N SER A 308 3.05 10.62 9.42
CA SER A 308 2.33 11.07 10.61
C SER A 308 1.66 9.89 11.30
N ASP A 309 1.72 9.80 12.63
CA ASP A 309 1.08 8.71 13.39
C ASP A 309 1.59 7.33 12.94
N VAL A 310 2.90 7.10 13.04
CA VAL A 310 3.52 5.86 12.56
C VAL A 310 4.30 5.15 13.67
N VAL A 311 3.98 3.88 13.87
CA VAL A 311 4.74 2.96 14.74
C VAL A 311 5.77 2.22 13.89
N VAL A 312 7.01 2.20 14.36
CA VAL A 312 8.09 1.39 13.79
C VAL A 312 8.79 0.64 14.90
N TRP A 313 8.49 -0.65 15.03
CA TRP A 313 8.88 -1.43 16.21
C TRP A 313 9.53 -2.76 15.86
N ASP A 314 10.58 -3.11 16.60
CA ASP A 314 11.25 -4.42 16.55
C ASP A 314 11.76 -4.83 15.16
N ASN A 315 12.26 -3.87 14.37
CA ASN A 315 12.90 -4.17 13.10
C ASN A 315 14.41 -4.33 13.29
N SER A 316 15.03 -5.33 12.67
CA SER A 316 16.44 -5.67 12.97
C SER A 316 17.48 -4.63 12.51
N GLY A 317 17.08 -3.64 11.71
CA GLY A 317 17.88 -2.52 11.21
C GLY A 317 17.41 -1.16 11.73
N TYR A 318 17.53 -0.12 10.90
CA TYR A 318 17.07 1.22 11.28
C TYR A 318 15.55 1.29 11.35
N GLY A 319 15.00 1.93 12.38
CA GLY A 319 13.59 2.32 12.37
C GLY A 319 13.30 3.27 11.21
N VAL A 320 14.08 4.36 11.10
CA VAL A 320 13.97 5.32 9.98
C VAL A 320 15.35 5.65 9.42
N SER A 321 15.47 5.62 8.10
CA SER A 321 16.71 5.91 7.39
C SER A 321 16.47 6.80 6.18
N VAL A 322 16.94 8.05 6.25
CA VAL A 322 16.96 9.03 5.16
C VAL A 322 18.42 9.32 4.81
N PRO A 323 19.12 8.39 4.13
CA PRO A 323 20.56 8.48 3.91
C PRO A 323 20.98 9.60 2.97
N ARG A 324 20.18 9.92 1.94
CA ARG A 324 20.57 10.80 0.83
C ARG A 324 19.38 11.20 -0.02
N ARG A 325 19.52 12.35 -0.69
CA ARG A 325 18.63 12.84 -1.76
C ARG A 325 17.19 12.98 -1.31
N SER A 326 16.98 13.74 -0.24
CA SER A 326 15.66 14.04 0.28
C SER A 326 15.62 15.50 0.73
N ASP A 327 14.53 16.19 0.40
CA ASP A 327 14.25 17.54 0.85
C ASP A 327 12.83 17.59 1.42
N GLY A 328 12.67 18.15 2.61
CA GLY A 328 11.36 18.29 3.25
C GLY A 328 10.69 16.99 3.71
N ALA A 329 11.44 15.92 3.99
CA ALA A 329 10.86 14.73 4.61
C ALA A 329 10.40 15.02 6.05
N ILE A 330 9.12 14.81 6.36
CA ILE A 330 8.56 15.10 7.68
C ILE A 330 8.18 13.79 8.37
N PHE A 331 8.58 13.67 9.62
CA PHE A 331 8.20 12.61 10.54
C PHE A 331 7.59 13.24 11.79
N GLU A 332 6.28 13.10 11.93
CA GLU A 332 5.50 13.69 13.02
C GLU A 332 4.79 12.57 13.79
N ARG A 333 4.74 12.65 15.12
CA ARG A 333 4.02 11.65 15.93
C ARG A 333 4.45 10.22 15.61
N MET A 334 5.75 9.98 15.63
CA MET A 334 6.33 8.65 15.43
C MET A 334 6.48 7.93 16.77
N THR A 335 6.28 6.61 16.79
CA THR A 335 6.70 5.73 17.90
C THR A 335 7.70 4.73 17.35
N VAL A 336 9.00 4.97 17.55
CA VAL A 336 10.10 4.18 16.99
C VAL A 336 10.88 3.51 18.11
N GLY A 337 10.80 2.19 18.24
CA GLY A 337 11.52 1.52 19.32
C GLY A 337 11.87 0.06 19.10
N GLU A 338 12.80 -0.42 19.91
CA GLU A 338 13.33 -1.79 19.86
C GLU A 338 13.90 -2.18 18.48
N ASN A 339 14.23 -1.21 17.63
CA ASN A 339 14.86 -1.48 16.34
C ASN A 339 16.38 -1.61 16.51
N GLY A 340 17.07 -2.13 15.49
CA GLY A 340 18.54 -2.17 15.47
C GLY A 340 19.22 -0.79 15.58
N ASN A 341 18.56 0.27 15.10
CA ASN A 341 18.96 1.65 15.33
C ASN A 341 17.74 2.58 15.20
N GLY A 342 17.81 3.80 15.75
CA GLY A 342 16.71 4.76 15.72
C GLY A 342 16.55 5.44 14.36
N VAL A 343 16.55 6.77 14.38
CA VAL A 343 16.32 7.64 13.22
C VAL A 343 17.65 8.19 12.69
N TYR A 344 17.88 8.00 11.39
CA TYR A 344 19.04 8.53 10.68
C TYR A 344 18.64 9.49 9.57
N PHE A 345 19.12 10.74 9.66
CA PHE A 345 19.15 11.70 8.57
C PHE A 345 20.60 11.90 8.09
N GLY A 346 20.78 11.83 6.77
CA GLY A 346 22.05 12.04 6.09
C GLY A 346 22.61 13.45 6.25
N GLN A 347 23.77 13.68 5.64
CA GLN A 347 24.51 14.93 5.76
C GLN A 347 24.36 15.80 4.50
N ASP A 348 25.00 16.97 4.48
CA ASP A 348 24.88 17.94 3.37
C ASP A 348 25.37 17.36 2.05
N TRP A 349 26.49 16.61 2.08
CA TRP A 349 27.03 15.93 0.90
C TRP A 349 26.11 14.81 0.40
N ASP A 350 25.23 14.29 1.26
CA ASP A 350 24.21 13.32 0.89
C ASP A 350 22.97 14.00 0.27
N LYS A 351 22.90 15.34 0.32
CA LYS A 351 21.75 16.15 -0.09
C LYS A 351 20.47 15.78 0.65
N VAL A 352 20.58 15.76 1.98
CA VAL A 352 19.45 15.64 2.90
C VAL A 352 19.20 17.00 3.53
N TYR A 353 18.05 17.59 3.22
CA TYR A 353 17.67 18.93 3.64
C TYR A 353 16.26 18.94 4.22
N ALA A 354 15.99 19.92 5.09
CA ALA A 354 14.72 20.18 5.74
C ALA A 354 14.02 18.95 6.36
N SER A 355 14.75 17.87 6.64
CA SER A 355 14.17 16.67 7.25
C SER A 355 13.82 16.96 8.69
N THR A 356 12.62 16.59 9.09
CA THR A 356 12.01 16.98 10.37
C THR A 356 11.58 15.77 11.17
N LEU A 357 11.91 15.74 12.46
CA LEU A 357 11.38 14.79 13.43
C LEU A 357 10.74 15.54 14.60
N VAL A 358 9.42 15.47 14.76
CA VAL A 358 8.69 16.20 15.81
C VAL A 358 7.66 15.34 16.50
N ASP A 359 7.34 15.69 17.74
CA ASP A 359 6.27 15.05 18.53
C ASP A 359 6.43 13.53 18.62
N SER A 360 7.66 13.03 18.63
CA SER A 360 7.94 11.61 18.45
C SER A 360 8.60 10.97 19.66
N ILE A 361 8.32 9.69 19.85
CA ILE A 361 8.95 8.82 20.85
C ILE A 361 9.95 7.92 20.15
N ILE A 362 11.22 8.01 20.53
CA ILE A 362 12.29 7.15 20.05
C ILE A 362 12.90 6.43 21.26
N TYR A 363 12.75 5.10 21.32
CA TYR A 363 12.93 4.35 22.55
C TYR A 363 13.70 3.04 22.33
N ASN A 364 14.79 2.81 23.06
CA ASN A 364 15.49 1.52 23.12
C ASN A 364 15.88 0.90 21.76
N ASN A 365 16.33 1.70 20.79
CA ASN A 365 16.80 1.13 19.52
C ASN A 365 18.27 0.68 19.63
N ASP A 366 18.56 -0.33 20.44
CA ASP A 366 19.91 -0.64 20.93
C ASP A 366 20.51 -1.99 20.52
N LEU A 367 19.89 -2.72 19.58
CA LEU A 367 20.37 -4.05 19.16
C LEU A 367 21.75 -4.04 18.47
N GLN A 368 22.30 -2.86 18.18
CA GLN A 368 23.63 -2.68 17.57
C GLN A 368 24.62 -2.00 18.53
N THR A 369 25.89 -2.42 18.50
CA THR A 369 26.99 -1.90 19.34
C THR A 369 27.14 -0.37 19.30
N TYR A 370 26.76 0.23 18.16
CA TYR A 370 26.75 1.67 17.96
C TYR A 370 25.32 2.13 17.66
N SER A 371 24.52 2.24 18.73
CA SER A 371 23.13 2.67 18.65
C SER A 371 22.95 4.16 18.90
N PHE A 372 21.98 4.76 18.21
CA PHE A 372 21.53 6.12 18.45
C PHE A 372 20.03 6.27 18.31
N GLY A 373 19.47 7.26 19.03
CA GLY A 373 18.07 7.63 18.90
C GLY A 373 17.84 8.51 17.67
N LEU A 374 18.55 9.64 17.59
CA LEU A 374 18.57 10.51 16.41
C LEU A 374 19.99 10.84 15.99
N ARG A 375 20.33 10.51 14.74
CA ARG A 375 21.53 11.01 14.05
C ARG A 375 21.12 11.96 12.94
N ALA A 376 21.58 13.20 12.99
CA ALA A 376 21.24 14.19 11.97
C ALA A 376 22.28 15.32 11.88
N ASN A 377 22.23 16.11 10.80
CA ASN A 377 22.97 17.38 10.72
C ASN A 377 22.10 18.55 11.21
N PRO A 378 22.46 19.22 12.33
CA PRO A 378 21.66 20.30 12.92
C PRO A 378 21.58 21.57 12.05
N LYS A 379 22.39 21.69 10.98
CA LYS A 379 22.31 22.82 10.05
C LYS A 379 21.22 22.67 8.99
N GLN A 380 20.82 21.44 8.70
CA GLN A 380 19.91 21.13 7.59
C GLN A 380 18.63 20.44 8.03
N THR A 381 18.56 19.97 9.28
CA THR A 381 17.46 19.17 9.78
C THR A 381 16.90 19.79 11.04
N TYR A 382 15.62 19.52 11.31
CA TYR A 382 14.90 20.02 12.46
C TYR A 382 14.43 18.87 13.34
N ASN A 383 14.50 19.07 14.65
CA ASN A 383 13.84 18.17 15.60
C ASN A 383 13.37 18.95 16.81
N ASP A 384 12.18 18.62 17.33
CA ASP A 384 11.63 19.25 18.53
C ASP A 384 10.53 18.42 19.17
N ARG A 385 10.20 18.68 20.44
CA ARG A 385 9.12 18.00 21.19
C ARG A 385 9.20 16.47 21.15
N ASN A 386 10.41 15.93 21.05
CA ASN A 386 10.65 14.48 21.02
C ASN A 386 11.02 13.96 22.41
N PHE A 387 10.64 12.71 22.69
CA PHE A 387 11.18 11.93 23.78
C PHE A 387 12.14 10.87 23.23
N ILE A 388 13.44 11.05 23.44
CA ILE A 388 14.48 10.16 22.90
C ILE A 388 15.34 9.60 24.04
N THR A 389 15.22 8.30 24.32
CA THR A 389 15.93 7.64 25.42
C THR A 389 16.25 6.17 25.14
N GLY A 390 17.13 5.57 25.94
CA GLY A 390 17.43 4.14 25.85
C GLY A 390 18.46 3.76 24.78
N HIS A 391 19.30 4.71 24.34
CA HIS A 391 20.33 4.44 23.34
C HIS A 391 21.72 4.70 23.93
N ARG A 392 22.75 4.13 23.31
CA ARG A 392 24.14 4.53 23.62
C ARG A 392 24.35 6.03 23.39
N TYR A 393 23.78 6.56 22.32
CA TYR A 393 23.73 8.01 22.06
C TYR A 393 22.31 8.43 21.70
N ASN A 394 21.57 9.02 22.63
CA ASN A 394 20.23 9.53 22.30
C ASN A 394 20.26 10.52 21.14
N TYR A 395 21.29 11.38 21.08
CA TYR A 395 21.53 12.30 19.98
C TYR A 395 22.97 12.18 19.50
N TYR A 396 23.15 12.06 18.18
CA TYR A 396 24.46 11.96 17.55
C TYR A 396 24.60 12.93 16.37
N GLY A 397 25.61 13.80 16.41
CA GLY A 397 25.80 14.87 15.43
C GLY A 397 24.81 16.04 15.56
N THR A 398 23.73 15.87 16.32
CA THR A 398 22.71 16.88 16.62
C THR A 398 22.47 16.99 18.14
N LYS A 399 21.57 17.89 18.54
CA LYS A 399 21.15 18.11 19.93
C LYS A 399 19.62 17.99 20.04
N PRO A 400 19.09 17.76 21.26
CA PRO A 400 17.66 17.88 21.51
C PRO A 400 17.13 19.24 21.06
N GLY A 401 15.91 19.25 20.51
CA GLY A 401 15.17 20.47 20.22
C GLY A 401 14.81 21.27 21.48
N PRO A 402 14.39 22.54 21.33
CA PRO A 402 14.10 23.44 22.44
C PRO A 402 13.09 22.92 23.46
N GLU A 403 12.07 22.20 23.00
CA GLU A 403 10.98 21.63 23.80
C GLU A 403 11.09 20.09 23.93
N ALA A 404 12.28 19.53 23.77
CA ALA A 404 12.50 18.09 23.97
C ALA A 404 12.08 17.63 25.38
N LEU A 405 11.42 16.46 25.44
CA LEU A 405 10.89 15.93 26.69
C LEU A 405 11.97 15.20 27.50
N LEU A 406 11.96 15.40 28.82
CA LEU A 406 12.89 14.77 29.76
C LEU A 406 12.32 13.50 30.40
N THR A 407 11.01 13.47 30.58
CA THR A 407 10.22 12.31 31.04
C THR A 407 9.28 11.92 29.93
N GLY A 408 9.24 10.62 29.63
CA GLY A 408 8.44 10.09 28.55
C GLY A 408 7.24 9.32 29.06
N PRO A 409 6.23 9.15 28.18
CA PRO A 409 5.06 8.38 28.52
C PRO A 409 5.37 6.88 28.60
N LYS A 410 4.48 6.16 29.27
CA LYS A 410 4.51 4.70 29.29
C LYS A 410 3.91 4.17 28.00
N ILE A 411 4.63 3.27 27.33
CA ILE A 411 4.12 2.61 26.13
C ILE A 411 3.51 1.27 26.56
N ASP A 412 2.22 1.27 26.85
CA ASP A 412 1.48 0.05 27.16
C ASP A 412 1.04 -0.69 25.90
N TYR A 413 0.69 0.05 24.85
CA TYR A 413 0.23 -0.52 23.59
C TYR A 413 0.94 0.19 22.44
N LEU A 414 1.27 -0.56 21.38
CA LEU A 414 1.89 0.04 20.20
C LEU A 414 0.93 0.96 19.43
N PRO A 415 -0.35 0.59 19.21
CA PRO A 415 -1.28 1.45 18.47
C PRO A 415 -1.61 2.79 19.15
N GLY A 416 -1.29 2.97 20.43
CA GLY A 416 -1.57 4.21 21.12
C GLY A 416 -0.77 4.33 22.41
N VAL A 417 -0.23 5.52 22.63
CA VAL A 417 0.57 5.82 23.82
C VAL A 417 -0.33 6.28 24.95
N ASP A 418 -0.28 5.60 26.10
CA ASP A 418 -0.92 6.14 27.29
C ASP A 418 -0.01 7.20 27.91
N ILE A 419 -0.46 8.43 27.86
CA ILE A 419 0.25 9.57 28.43
C ILE A 419 -0.57 9.98 29.65
N ASP A 420 0.06 9.94 30.83
CA ASP A 420 -0.56 10.41 32.05
C ASP A 420 -1.17 11.81 31.83
N ALA A 421 -2.40 12.01 32.32
CA ALA A 421 -3.18 13.21 32.02
C ALA A 421 -2.52 14.52 32.51
N ALA A 422 -1.61 14.43 33.48
CA ALA A 422 -0.79 15.56 33.95
C ALA A 422 0.27 15.98 32.92
N ASP A 423 0.85 15.02 32.19
CA ASP A 423 1.87 15.25 31.16
C ASP A 423 1.26 15.69 29.83
N ARG A 424 0.02 15.27 29.52
CA ARG A 424 -0.72 15.72 28.31
C ARG A 424 -0.92 17.24 28.23
N ARG A 425 -0.98 17.94 29.38
CA ARG A 425 -1.15 19.41 29.41
C ARG A 425 0.15 20.17 29.12
N THR A 426 1.31 19.53 29.31
CA THR A 426 2.63 20.12 29.10
C THR A 426 3.32 19.64 27.82
N ALA A 427 3.03 18.43 27.34
CA ALA A 427 3.70 17.82 26.18
C ALA A 427 2.92 17.89 24.85
N GLY A 428 1.60 18.14 24.86
CA GLY A 428 0.77 17.90 23.67
C GLY A 428 0.63 16.40 23.36
N ALA A 429 0.00 16.05 22.23
CA ALA A 429 -0.02 14.67 21.75
C ALA A 429 1.39 14.28 21.25
N ILE A 430 1.99 13.22 21.81
CA ILE A 430 3.31 12.72 21.42
C ILE A 430 3.23 11.22 21.09
N GLY A 431 4.02 10.80 20.10
CA GLY A 431 4.01 9.44 19.60
C GLY A 431 2.81 9.16 18.70
N ALA A 432 2.81 7.99 18.09
CA ALA A 432 1.79 7.59 17.15
C ALA A 432 0.44 7.29 17.82
N GLU A 433 -0.65 7.74 17.20
CA GLU A 433 -2.01 7.34 17.53
C GLU A 433 -2.67 6.66 16.33
N VAL A 434 -2.69 5.32 16.36
CA VAL A 434 -3.22 4.45 15.31
C VAL A 434 -4.48 3.72 15.82
N ILE A 435 -5.41 4.49 16.38
CA ILE A 435 -6.64 3.97 17.01
C ILE A 435 -7.85 4.08 16.08
N TYR A 436 -7.88 5.13 15.25
CA TYR A 436 -9.00 5.46 14.37
C TYR A 436 -8.63 5.34 12.90
N ARG A 437 -9.65 5.16 12.07
CA ARG A 437 -9.50 5.14 10.62
C ARG A 437 -9.13 6.54 10.13
N SER A 438 -8.19 6.61 9.20
CA SER A 438 -7.98 7.74 8.33
C SER A 438 -8.76 7.54 7.04
N ASN A 439 -9.37 8.62 6.54
CA ASN A 439 -10.09 8.65 5.29
C ASN A 439 -9.71 9.95 4.57
N ASP A 440 -9.09 9.83 3.40
CA ASP A 440 -8.78 10.92 2.48
C ASP A 440 -7.93 12.02 3.15
N GLY A 441 -6.90 11.60 3.91
CA GLY A 441 -5.92 12.42 4.61
C GLY A 441 -6.31 12.79 6.05
N SER A 442 -7.56 12.54 6.44
CA SER A 442 -8.11 12.99 7.73
C SER A 442 -8.36 11.83 8.68
N THR A 443 -7.96 11.97 9.96
CA THR A 443 -8.34 11.00 11.00
C THR A 443 -9.82 11.17 11.30
N THR A 444 -10.55 10.07 11.34
CA THR A 444 -11.99 10.03 11.64
C THR A 444 -12.23 9.63 13.11
N LEU A 445 -13.50 9.54 13.51
CA LEU A 445 -13.88 8.94 14.80
C LEU A 445 -14.23 7.45 14.67
N GLU A 446 -14.14 6.88 13.47
CA GLU A 446 -14.44 5.47 13.23
C GLU A 446 -13.28 4.60 13.77
N PRO A 447 -13.55 3.61 14.63
CA PRO A 447 -12.50 2.73 15.14
C PRO A 447 -11.79 1.97 14.00
N LEU A 448 -10.46 1.87 14.09
CA LEU A 448 -9.69 1.01 13.21
C LEU A 448 -9.77 -0.46 13.64
N TRP A 449 -9.94 -0.71 14.94
CA TRP A 449 -9.86 -2.04 15.56
C TRP A 449 -11.25 -2.58 15.95
N PRO A 450 -11.51 -3.89 15.85
CA PRO A 450 -10.64 -4.90 15.26
C PRO A 450 -10.38 -4.63 13.76
N TYR A 451 -9.19 -4.97 13.31
CA TYR A 451 -8.75 -4.67 11.96
C TYR A 451 -9.60 -5.45 10.93
N PRO A 452 -10.05 -4.82 9.83
CA PRO A 452 -10.90 -5.49 8.85
C PRO A 452 -10.27 -6.75 8.27
N ASN A 453 -11.11 -7.77 8.01
CA ASN A 453 -10.74 -9.03 7.35
C ASN A 453 -9.68 -9.89 8.07
N GLU A 454 -9.35 -9.62 9.35
CA GLU A 454 -8.26 -10.32 10.05
C GLU A 454 -8.36 -11.85 10.07
N GLY A 455 -9.58 -12.41 10.02
CA GLY A 455 -9.82 -13.85 9.88
C GLY A 455 -9.34 -14.40 8.53
N LYS A 456 -9.76 -13.78 7.41
CA LYS A 456 -9.36 -14.21 6.07
C LYS A 456 -7.86 -13.97 5.82
N ILE A 457 -7.34 -12.86 6.35
CA ILE A 457 -5.90 -12.56 6.31
C ILE A 457 -5.11 -13.68 7.01
N LYS A 458 -5.55 -14.12 8.20
CA LYS A 458 -4.92 -15.23 8.93
C LYS A 458 -4.98 -16.54 8.13
N GLU A 459 -6.16 -16.89 7.64
CA GLU A 459 -6.40 -18.10 6.84
C GLU A 459 -5.44 -18.16 5.64
N GLU A 460 -5.32 -17.07 4.91
CA GLU A 460 -4.52 -17.01 3.70
C GLU A 460 -3.01 -16.93 3.97
N MET A 461 -2.58 -16.05 4.87
CA MET A 461 -1.16 -15.80 5.16
C MET A 461 -0.50 -16.89 6.03
N CYS A 462 -1.28 -17.60 6.85
CA CYS A 462 -0.75 -18.60 7.78
C CYS A 462 -1.15 -20.04 7.44
N SER A 463 -1.82 -20.28 6.31
CA SER A 463 -2.06 -21.66 5.87
C SER A 463 -0.75 -22.41 5.62
N GLU A 464 -0.75 -23.70 5.94
CA GLU A 464 0.40 -24.59 5.73
C GLU A 464 0.89 -24.56 4.27
N ALA A 465 -0.04 -24.54 3.31
CA ALA A 465 0.29 -24.46 1.89
C ALA A 465 1.01 -23.15 1.53
N THR A 466 0.54 -22.00 2.03
CA THR A 466 1.22 -20.71 1.84
C THR A 466 2.63 -20.74 2.43
N LEU A 467 2.77 -21.19 3.68
CA LEU A 467 4.05 -21.19 4.38
C LEU A 467 5.06 -22.13 3.70
N LEU A 468 4.60 -23.29 3.21
CA LEU A 468 5.42 -24.22 2.45
C LEU A 468 5.89 -23.60 1.12
N ILE A 469 4.97 -23.01 0.33
CA ILE A 469 5.32 -22.42 -0.97
C ILE A 469 6.28 -21.24 -0.79
N THR A 470 6.11 -20.45 0.26
CA THR A 470 6.95 -19.28 0.54
C THR A 470 8.25 -19.61 1.27
N GLY A 471 8.42 -20.84 1.77
CA GLY A 471 9.58 -21.24 2.56
C GLY A 471 9.58 -20.64 3.97
N ARG A 472 8.43 -20.17 4.45
CA ARG A 472 8.25 -19.54 5.75
C ARG A 472 7.83 -20.57 6.81
N THR A 473 8.61 -21.63 6.94
CA THR A 473 8.37 -22.76 7.86
C THR A 473 9.51 -22.91 8.88
N GLY A 474 9.30 -23.73 9.92
CA GLY A 474 10.30 -23.96 10.96
C GLY A 474 10.68 -22.67 11.67
N THR A 475 11.98 -22.38 11.79
CA THR A 475 12.49 -21.15 12.42
C THR A 475 12.22 -19.88 11.62
N ALA A 476 11.84 -20.01 10.33
CA ALA A 476 11.45 -18.89 9.48
C ALA A 476 9.93 -18.63 9.51
N THR A 477 9.16 -19.36 10.33
CA THR A 477 7.72 -19.15 10.45
C THR A 477 7.44 -17.74 11.01
N PRO A 478 6.55 -16.94 10.40
CA PRO A 478 6.14 -15.63 10.93
C PRO A 478 5.64 -15.79 12.37
N ASP A 479 6.05 -14.91 13.28
CA ASP A 479 5.69 -15.02 14.71
C ASP A 479 4.17 -15.00 14.89
N TRP A 480 3.45 -14.14 14.17
CA TRP A 480 2.00 -14.14 14.23
C TRP A 480 1.40 -15.50 13.83
N CYS A 481 1.94 -16.17 12.82
CA CYS A 481 1.43 -17.47 12.37
C CYS A 481 1.67 -18.61 13.38
N GLN A 482 2.56 -18.42 14.36
CA GLN A 482 2.80 -19.37 15.45
C GLN A 482 1.80 -19.21 16.61
N ARG A 483 0.99 -18.14 16.59
CA ARG A 483 0.07 -17.79 17.67
C ARG A 483 -1.38 -17.96 17.22
N ASP A 484 -2.23 -18.50 18.08
CA ASP A 484 -3.67 -18.63 17.85
C ASP A 484 -4.42 -17.36 18.30
N VAL A 485 -4.10 -16.24 17.66
CA VAL A 485 -4.68 -14.92 17.95
C VAL A 485 -4.96 -14.17 16.65
N SER A 486 -5.91 -13.24 16.71
CA SER A 486 -6.24 -12.36 15.58
C SER A 486 -5.12 -11.33 15.31
N LEU A 487 -5.20 -10.63 14.18
CA LEU A 487 -4.19 -9.60 13.83
C LEU A 487 -4.22 -8.47 14.84
N SER A 488 -5.43 -8.06 15.24
CA SER A 488 -5.63 -7.03 16.26
C SER A 488 -4.99 -7.45 17.58
N SER A 489 -5.27 -8.65 18.07
CA SER A 489 -4.69 -9.16 19.32
C SER A 489 -3.16 -9.24 19.24
N TYR A 490 -2.61 -9.71 18.11
CA TYR A 490 -1.16 -9.78 17.93
C TYR A 490 -0.48 -8.41 18.06
N ILE A 491 -1.08 -7.37 17.47
CA ILE A 491 -0.53 -6.01 17.50
C ILE A 491 -0.73 -5.34 18.86
N TRP A 492 -1.94 -5.42 19.42
CA TRP A 492 -2.23 -4.79 20.71
C TRP A 492 -1.43 -5.44 21.84
N GLN A 493 -1.32 -6.76 21.85
CA GLN A 493 -0.65 -7.49 22.93
C GLN A 493 0.84 -7.72 22.65
N TYR A 494 1.41 -7.04 21.65
CA TYR A 494 2.81 -7.27 21.25
C TYR A 494 3.80 -7.05 22.40
N LEU A 495 3.51 -6.06 23.26
CA LEU A 495 4.31 -5.75 24.45
C LEU A 495 4.00 -6.64 25.66
N GLY A 496 3.14 -7.65 25.51
CA GLY A 496 2.79 -8.63 26.55
C GLY A 496 1.68 -8.22 27.52
N ASN A 497 0.93 -7.14 27.21
CA ASN A 497 -0.17 -6.62 28.03
C ASN A 497 -1.54 -7.23 27.74
#